data_AF-A0A2W7I8I4-F1
#
_entry.id   AF-A0A2W7I8I4-F1
#
_cell.length_a   1.000
_cell.length_b   1.000
_cell.length_c   1.000
_cell.angle_alpha   90.00
_cell.angle_beta   90.00
_cell.angle_gamma   90.00
#
_symmetry.space_group_name_H-M   'P 1'
#
loop_
_entity.id
_entity.type
_entity.pdbx_description
1 polymer ?
#
loop_
_entity_poly.entity_id
_entity_poly.type
_entity_poly.pdbx_seq_one_letter_code
_entity_poly.pdbx_strand_id
1 'polypeptide(L)' 'MSKVAICPTCGSKSKIKEKDGVVTYKAIQDEEAFKKVGQMKKAMEKFKTKAEELQKELDILKSDK' A
#
# COMPACT_ATOMS: atom_id res chain seq x y z
N MET A 1 -5.15 6.37 -2.94
CA MET A 1 -3.71 6.10 -3.18
C MET A 1 -3.04 7.35 -3.73
N SER A 2 -1.77 7.61 -3.41
CA SER A 2 -1.06 8.78 -3.98
C SER A 2 -0.70 8.51 -5.44
N LYS A 3 -0.95 9.46 -6.36
CA LYS A 3 -0.46 9.34 -7.75
C LYS A 3 1.06 9.43 -7.74
N VAL A 4 1.74 8.39 -8.23
CA VAL A 4 3.18 8.33 -8.39
C VAL A 4 3.48 8.34 -9.88
N ALA A 5 4.37 9.22 -10.32
CA ALA A 5 4.88 9.24 -11.69
C ALA A 5 6.37 9.57 -11.70
N ILE A 6 6.97 9.42 -12.86
CA ILE A 6 8.34 9.86 -13.11
C ILE A 6 8.30 11.38 -13.29
N CYS A 7 9.12 12.10 -12.53
CA CYS A 7 9.28 13.53 -12.72
C CYS A 7 9.91 13.80 -14.09
N PRO A 8 9.28 14.59 -14.97
CA PRO A 8 9.79 14.83 -16.32
C PRO A 8 11.10 15.66 -16.31
N THR A 9 11.41 16.35 -15.22
CA THR A 9 12.59 17.23 -15.10
C THR A 9 13.84 16.50 -14.61
N CYS A 10 13.70 15.54 -13.69
CA CYS A 10 14.84 14.88 -13.06
C CYS A 10 14.79 13.34 -13.09
N GLY A 11 13.76 12.75 -13.70
CA GLY A 11 13.62 11.29 -13.82
C GLY A 11 13.30 10.55 -12.51
N SER A 12 13.22 11.23 -11.38
CA SER A 12 12.94 10.60 -10.08
C SER A 12 11.48 10.12 -9.97
N LYS A 13 11.25 9.00 -9.27
CA LYS A 13 9.90 8.60 -8.87
C LYS A 13 9.36 9.60 -7.85
N SER A 14 8.32 10.33 -8.25
CA SER A 14 7.76 11.42 -7.49
C SER A 14 6.28 11.22 -7.24
N LYS A 15 5.83 11.65 -6.06
CA LYS A 15 4.41 11.82 -5.76
C LYS A 15 3.93 13.10 -6.44
N ILE A 16 2.91 12.98 -7.27
CA ILE A 16 2.24 14.13 -7.88
C ILE A 16 1.19 14.65 -6.92
N LYS A 17 1.20 15.96 -6.70
CA LYS A 17 0.09 16.69 -6.07
C LYS A 17 -0.32 17.81 -7.01
N GLU A 18 -1.61 17.96 -7.23
CA GLU A 18 -2.19 19.07 -7.97
C GLU A 18 -2.98 19.92 -6.96
N LYS A 19 -2.65 21.22 -6.90
CA LYS A 19 -3.41 22.22 -6.16
C LYS A 19 -3.48 23.47 -7.01
N ASP A 20 -4.70 23.98 -7.20
CA ASP A 20 -4.94 25.27 -7.87
C ASP A 20 -4.31 25.36 -9.27
N GLY A 21 -4.34 24.26 -10.03
CA GLY A 21 -3.76 24.15 -11.38
C GLY A 21 -2.24 23.99 -11.44
N VAL A 22 -1.55 24.02 -10.30
CA VAL A 22 -0.10 23.82 -10.22
C VAL A 22 0.22 22.37 -9.86
N VAL A 23 0.86 21.66 -10.79
CA VAL A 23 1.33 20.29 -10.59
C VAL A 23 2.68 20.30 -9.88
N THR A 24 2.70 19.85 -8.63
CA THR A 24 3.92 19.73 -7.82
C THR A 24 4.41 18.28 -7.83
N TYR A 25 5.68 18.08 -8.17
CA TYR A 25 6.36 16.79 -8.10
C TYR A 25 7.22 16.74 -6.84
N LYS A 26 6.88 15.85 -5.90
CA LYS A 26 7.71 15.62 -4.72
C LYS A 26 8.41 14.26 -4.82
N ALA A 27 9.73 14.26 -4.91
CA ALA A 27 10.53 13.04 -4.95
C ALA A 27 10.21 12.14 -3.75
N ILE A 28 9.99 10.85 -4.03
CA ILE A 28 9.84 9.84 -2.98
C ILE A 28 11.23 9.51 -2.47
N GLN A 29 11.50 9.81 -1.21
CA GLN A 29 12.75 9.49 -0.54
C GLN A 29 12.66 8.15 0.18
N ASP A 30 13.82 7.58 0.53
CA ASP A 30 13.92 6.26 1.16
C ASP A 30 13.11 6.15 2.44
N GLU A 31 13.10 7.17 3.30
CA GLU A 31 12.30 7.16 4.54
C GLU A 31 10.79 7.05 4.28
N GLU A 32 10.28 7.72 3.24
CA GLU A 32 8.86 7.65 2.87
C GLU A 32 8.54 6.27 2.27
N ALA A 33 9.46 5.69 1.51
CA ALA A 33 9.35 4.33 0.97
C ALA A 33 9.34 3.28 2.10
N PHE A 34 10.30 3.35 3.02
CA PHE A 34 10.38 2.45 4.18
C PHE A 34 9.12 2.51 5.05
N LYS A 35 8.59 3.71 5.34
CA LYS A 35 7.34 3.87 6.08
C LYS A 35 6.16 3.19 5.39
N LYS A 36 6.02 3.34 4.06
CA LYS A 36 4.94 2.69 3.29
C LYS A 36 5.10 1.18 3.21
N VAL A 37 6.33 0.68 3.04
CA VAL A 37 6.62 -0.76 3.07
C VAL A 37 6.26 -1.35 4.44
N GLY A 38 6.61 -0.65 5.53
CA GLY A 38 6.24 -1.07 6.89
C GLY A 38 4.71 -1.10 7.10
N GLN A 39 3.99 -0.09 6.62
CA GLN A 39 2.52 -0.07 6.64
C GLN A 39 1.92 -1.23 5.84
N MET A 40 2.48 -1.54 4.67
CA MET A 40 2.03 -2.64 3.82
C MET A 40 2.23 -4.00 4.49
N LYS A 41 3.39 -4.24 5.09
CA LYS A 41 3.66 -5.49 5.84
C LYS A 41 2.67 -5.69 6.98
N LYS A 42 2.41 -4.64 7.77
CA LYS A 42 1.41 -4.69 8.86
C LYS A 42 0.00 -4.98 8.34
N ALA A 43 -0.38 -4.40 7.21
CA ALA A 43 -1.67 -4.68 6.60
C ALA A 43 -1.75 -6.13 6.13
N MET A 44 -0.71 -6.63 5.46
CA MET A 44 -0.62 -8.02 4.99
C MET A 44 -0.70 -9.03 6.15
N GLU A 45 0.00 -8.78 7.26
CA GLU A 45 -0.10 -9.64 8.45
C GLU A 45 -1.53 -9.70 8.98
N LYS A 46 -2.21 -8.55 9.10
CA LYS A 46 -3.61 -8.51 9.53
C LYS A 46 -4.53 -9.28 8.59
N PHE A 47 -4.33 -9.17 7.28
CA PHE A 47 -5.12 -9.93 6.30
C PHE A 47 -4.82 -11.43 6.38
N LYS A 48 -3.56 -11.81 6.60
CA LYS A 48 -3.16 -13.21 6.77
C LYS A 48 -3.84 -13.82 8.00
N THR A 49 -3.80 -13.16 9.16
CA THR A 49 -4.48 -13.65 10.37
C THR A 49 -5.98 -13.83 10.15
N LYS A 50 -6.64 -12.84 9.53
CA LYS A 50 -8.08 -12.95 9.21
C LYS A 50 -8.38 -14.08 8.24
N ALA A 51 -7.52 -14.29 7.23
CA ALA A 51 -7.69 -15.37 6.27
C ALA A 51 -7.52 -16.74 6.93
N GLU A 52 -6.57 -16.89 7.87
CA GLU A 52 -6.36 -18.11 8.65
C GLU A 52 -7.54 -18.39 9.60
N GLU A 53 -8.10 -17.36 10.23
CA GLU A 53 -9.31 -17.46 11.06
C GLU A 53 -10.51 -17.92 10.22
N LEU A 54 -10.77 -17.24 9.09
CA LEU A 54 -11.84 -17.61 8.15
C LEU A 54 -11.67 -19.02 7.61
N GLN A 55 -10.45 -19.45 7.32
CA GLN A 55 -10.18 -20.81 6.85
C GLN A 55 -10.56 -21.85 7.90
N LYS A 56 -10.21 -21.62 9.18
CA LYS A 56 -10.62 -22.51 10.29
C LYS A 56 -12.13 -22.58 10.45
N GLU A 57 -12.82 -21.44 10.38
CA GLU A 57 -14.29 -21.39 10.44
C GLU A 57 -14.93 -22.17 9.29
N LEU A 58 -14.41 -22.03 8.07
CA LEU A 58 -14.88 -22.78 6.92
C LEU A 58 -14.66 -24.29 7.05
N ASP A 59 -13.52 -24.71 7.61
CA ASP A 59 -13.22 -26.13 7.78
C ASP A 59 -14.12 -26.77 8.83
N ILE A 60 -14.47 -26.05 9.91
CA ILE A 60 -15.48 -26.49 10.90
C ILE A 60 -16.85 -26.62 10.22
N LEU A 61 -17.32 -25.58 9.54
CA LEU A 61 -18.63 -25.58 8.85
C LEU A 61 -18.75 -26.65 7.75
N LYS A 62 -17.63 -27.00 7.10
CA LYS A 62 -17.60 -28.08 6.09
C LYS A 62 -17.54 -29.47 6.71
N SER A 63 -17.03 -29.59 7.93
CA SER A 63 -16.93 -30.85 8.67
C SER A 63 -18.23 -31.20 9.43
N ASP A 64 -19.06 -30.20 9.72
CA ASP A 64 -20.42 -30.36 10.29
C ASP A 64 -21.49 -30.69 9.23
N LYS A 65 -21.08 -31.18 8.05
CA LYS A 65 -21.95 -31.55 6.93
C LYS A 65 -21.87 -33.04 6.64
#